data_AF-A0AAE6UJI2-F1
#
_entry.id   AF-A0AAE6UJI2-F1
#
_cell.length_a   1.000
_cell.length_b   1.000
_cell.length_c   1.000
_cell.angle_alpha   90.00
_cell.angle_beta   90.00
_cell.angle_gamma   90.00
#
_symmetry.space_group_name_H-M   'P 1'
#
loop_
_entity.id
_entity.type
_entity.pdbx_description
1 polymer ?
#
loop_
_entity_poly.entity_id
_entity_poly.type
_entity_poly.pdbx_seq_one_letter_code
_entity_poly.pdbx_strand_id
1 'polypeptide(L)' 'MDTKTLENVVLCTLSYLNNTKSYTAAFRKNLIEAFEAGFITEDQYSYMLSHTTTFIKKIEIYENIFSEFCTTHKLN' A
#
# COMPACT_ATOMS: atom_id res chain seq x y z
N MET A 1 5.96 -24.60 10.32
CA MET A 1 6.50 -23.26 10.66
C MET A 1 6.22 -23.05 12.13
N ASP A 2 7.20 -22.65 12.94
CA ASP A 2 6.92 -22.35 14.36
C ASP A 2 6.12 -21.04 14.49
N THR A 3 5.43 -20.86 15.62
CA THR A 3 4.56 -19.71 15.88
C THR A 3 5.31 -18.38 15.77
N LYS A 4 6.56 -18.33 16.26
CA LYS A 4 7.41 -17.13 16.23
C LYS A 4 7.78 -16.71 14.80
N THR A 5 7.98 -17.67 13.91
CA THR A 5 8.26 -17.43 12.50
C THR A 5 7.01 -16.89 11.80
N LEU A 6 5.83 -17.42 12.13
CA LEU A 6 4.55 -16.91 11.61
C LEU A 6 4.31 -15.46 12.05
N GLU A 7 4.52 -15.17 13.32
CA GLU A 7 4.42 -13.83 13.90
C GLU A 7 5.30 -12.82 13.18
N ASN A 8 6.59 -13.15 13.01
CA ASN A 8 7.53 -12.30 12.30
C ASN A 8 7.11 -12.06 10.85
N VAL A 9 6.62 -13.08 10.15
CA VAL A 9 6.13 -12.94 8.77
C VAL A 9 4.95 -11.98 8.70
N VAL A 10 3.99 -12.06 9.63
CA VAL A 10 2.83 -11.17 9.67
C VAL A 10 3.24 -9.73 9.96
N LEU A 11 4.07 -9.51 10.99
CA LEU A 11 4.55 -8.17 11.37
C LEU A 11 5.40 -7.52 10.26
N CYS A 12 6.31 -8.29 9.65
CA CYS A 12 7.09 -7.82 8.49
C CYS A 12 6.18 -7.49 7.31
N THR A 13 5.14 -8.28 7.06
CA THR A 13 4.18 -8.02 5.98
C THR A 13 3.40 -6.74 6.22
N LEU A 14 2.90 -6.51 7.45
CA LEU A 14 2.24 -5.26 7.83
C LEU A 14 3.16 -4.03 7.66
N SER A 15 4.41 -4.15 8.09
CA SER A 15 5.41 -3.09 7.89
C SER A 15 5.66 -2.79 6.41
N TYR A 16 5.79 -3.84 5.59
CA TYR A 16 5.98 -3.72 4.14
C TYR A 16 4.77 -3.07 3.45
N LEU A 17 3.55 -3.47 3.82
CA LEU A 17 2.32 -2.88 3.30
C LEU A 17 2.22 -1.39 3.62
N ASN A 18 2.49 -1.02 4.88
CA ASN A 18 2.49 0.39 5.31
C ASN A 18 3.50 1.22 4.51
N ASN A 19 4.75 0.74 4.38
CA ASN A 19 5.79 1.44 3.61
C ASN A 19 5.36 1.59 2.14
N THR A 20 4.83 0.53 1.53
CA THR A 20 4.34 0.54 0.15
C THR A 20 3.19 1.53 -0.05
N LYS A 21 2.29 1.63 0.93
CA LYS A 21 1.19 2.61 0.94
C LYS A 21 1.73 4.04 0.98
N SER A 22 2.71 4.32 1.84
CA SER A 22 3.37 5.62 1.93
C SER A 22 4.07 6.00 0.61
N TYR A 23 4.83 5.07 0.00
CA TYR A 23 5.46 5.31 -1.30
C TYR A 23 4.43 5.56 -2.40
N THR A 24 3.33 4.82 -2.41
CA THR A 24 2.26 5.02 -3.40
C THR A 24 1.59 6.40 -3.22
N ALA A 25 1.36 6.82 -1.98
CA ALA A 25 0.83 8.15 -1.68
C ALA A 25 1.79 9.27 -2.13
N ALA A 26 3.09 9.13 -1.89
CA ALA A 26 4.11 10.05 -2.38
C ALA A 26 4.15 10.08 -3.93
N PHE A 27 4.06 8.92 -4.57
CA PHE A 27 4.00 8.83 -6.03
C PHE A 27 2.77 9.56 -6.60
N ARG A 28 1.60 9.50 -5.94
CA ARG A 28 0.42 10.28 -6.36
C ARG A 28 0.68 11.79 -6.37
N LYS A 29 1.45 12.32 -5.42
CA LYS A 29 1.87 13.73 -5.42
C LYS A 29 2.74 14.03 -6.65
N ASN A 30 3.70 13.17 -6.93
CA ASN A 30 4.58 13.32 -8.11
C ASN A 30 3.78 13.24 -9.43
N LEU A 31 2.71 12.44 -9.50
CA LEU A 31 1.84 12.39 -10.68
C LEU A 31 1.12 13.72 -10.92
N ILE A 32 0.62 14.36 -9.87
CA ILE A 32 -0.03 15.67 -9.96
C ILE A 32 0.98 16.71 -10.45
N GLU A 33 2.16 16.77 -9.82
CA GLU A 33 3.22 17.70 -10.20
C GLU A 33 3.68 17.48 -11.65
N ALA A 34 3.81 16.22 -12.09
CA ALA A 34 4.18 15.90 -13.47
C ALA A 34 3.10 16.30 -14.49
N PHE A 35 1.81 16.16 -14.14
CA PHE A 35 0.71 16.59 -15.00
C PHE A 35 0.65 18.12 -15.10
N GLU A 36 0.73 18.82 -13.96
CA GLU A 36 0.74 20.29 -13.91
C GLU A 36 1.94 20.89 -14.66
N ALA A 37 3.09 20.22 -14.65
CA ALA A 37 4.27 20.60 -15.41
C ALA A 37 4.23 20.19 -16.90
N GLY A 38 3.19 19.49 -17.35
CA GLY A 38 3.03 19.07 -18.74
C GLY A 38 3.96 17.93 -19.18
N PHE A 39 4.54 17.17 -18.24
CA PHE A 39 5.41 16.02 -18.55
C PHE A 39 4.62 14.77 -18.96
N ILE A 40 3.33 14.71 -18.64
CA ILE A 40 2.44 13.59 -18.97
C ILE A 40 1.11 14.11 -19.52
N THR A 41 0.45 13.32 -20.36
CA THR A 41 -0.87 13.66 -20.91
C THR A 41 -1.98 13.41 -19.89
N GLU A 42 -3.17 13.98 -20.14
CA GLU A 42 -4.37 13.75 -19.31
C GLU A 42 -4.75 12.26 -19.25
N ASP A 43 -4.64 11.54 -20.36
CA ASP A 43 -4.89 10.09 -20.40
C ASP A 43 -3.92 9.32 -19.51
N GLN A 44 -2.62 9.66 -19.57
CA GLN A 44 -1.58 9.05 -18.74
C GLN A 44 -1.81 9.36 -17.26
N TYR A 45 -2.11 10.62 -16.93
CA TYR A 45 -2.44 11.04 -15.57
C TYR A 45 -3.66 10.29 -15.03
N SER A 46 -4.75 10.25 -15.78
CA SER A 46 -5.99 9.58 -15.40
C SER A 46 -5.79 8.08 -15.17
N TYR A 47 -5.05 7.42 -16.07
CA TYR A 47 -4.70 6.01 -15.92
C TYR A 47 -3.87 5.76 -14.65
N MET A 48 -2.80 6.53 -14.44
CA MET A 48 -1.92 6.35 -13.28
C MET A 48 -2.61 6.69 -11.95
N LEU A 49 -3.47 7.71 -11.94
CA LEU A 49 -4.27 8.06 -10.77
C LEU A 49 -5.27 6.94 -10.42
N SER A 50 -5.94 6.38 -11.41
CA SER A 50 -6.85 5.24 -11.23
C SER A 50 -6.10 4.00 -10.72
N HIS A 51 -4.94 3.71 -11.32
CA HIS A 51 -4.10 2.59 -10.94
C HIS A 51 -3.62 2.70 -9.48
N THR A 52 -3.04 3.83 -9.10
CA THR A 52 -2.54 4.08 -7.73
C THR A 52 -3.66 4.07 -6.70
N THR A 53 -4.84 4.61 -7.04
CA THR A 53 -6.03 4.54 -6.18
C THR A 53 -6.47 3.10 -5.95
N THR A 54 -6.50 2.29 -7.01
CA THR A 54 -6.86 0.87 -6.92
C THR A 54 -5.83 0.08 -6.14
N PHE A 55 -4.54 0.40 -6.29
CA PHE A 55 -3.47 -0.26 -5.57
C PHE A 55 -3.53 0.00 -4.06
N ILE A 56 -3.78 1.25 -3.64
CA ILE A 56 -3.97 1.58 -2.21
C ILE A 56 -5.13 0.79 -1.62
N LYS A 57 -6.27 0.68 -2.31
CA LYS A 57 -7.41 -0.13 -1.84
C LYS A 57 -7.05 -1.59 -1.65
N LYS A 58 -6.21 -2.16 -2.53
CA LYS A 58 -5.73 -3.54 -2.37
C LYS A 58 -4.84 -3.67 -1.13
N ILE A 59 -3.93 -2.72 -0.90
CA ILE A 59 -3.10 -2.69 0.31
C ILE A 59 -3.99 -2.67 1.56
N GLU A 60 -5.01 -1.82 1.60
CA GLU A 60 -5.94 -1.70 2.73
C GLU A 60 -6.68 -3.01 3.03
N ILE A 61 -7.08 -3.76 2.00
CA ILE A 61 -7.68 -5.09 2.18
C ILE A 61 -6.69 -6.03 2.89
N TYR A 62 -5.43 -6.06 2.46
CA TYR A 62 -4.42 -6.91 3.09
C TYR A 62 -4.05 -6.43 4.50
N GLU A 63 -3.91 -5.12 4.71
CA GLU A 63 -3.68 -4.54 6.05
C GLU A 63 -4.78 -4.99 7.02
N ASN A 64 -6.04 -4.95 6.61
CA ASN A 64 -7.17 -5.41 7.43
C ASN A 64 -7.07 -6.91 7.74
N ILE A 65 -6.80 -7.76 6.74
CA ILE A 65 -6.67 -9.22 6.93
C ILE A 65 -5.56 -9.54 7.95
N PHE A 66 -4.38 -8.92 7.80
CA PHE A 66 -3.26 -9.19 8.69
C PHE A 66 -3.44 -8.56 10.08
N SER A 67 -4.12 -7.41 10.18
CA SER A 67 -4.44 -6.78 11.47
C SER A 67 -5.47 -7.59 12.27
N GLU A 68 -6.47 -8.15 11.57
CA GLU A 68 -7.42 -9.08 12.18
C GLU A 68 -6.70 -10.34 12.66
N PHE A 69 -5.80 -10.89 11.84
CA PHE A 69 -4.97 -12.03 12.23
C PHE A 69 -4.17 -11.76 13.51
N CYS A 70 -3.50 -10.59 13.61
CA CYS A 70 -2.78 -10.19 14.83
C CYS A 70 -3.71 -10.12 16.03
N THR A 71 -4.90 -9.53 15.87
CA THR A 71 -5.89 -9.40 16.95
C THR A 71 -6.36 -10.77 17.45
N THR A 72 -6.74 -11.67 16.53
CA THR A 72 -7.20 -13.01 16.86
C THR A 72 -6.15 -13.84 17.59
N HIS A 73 -4.88 -13.70 17.20
CA HIS A 73 -3.77 -14.48 17.75
C HIS A 73 -3.01 -13.76 18.87
N LYS A 74 -3.45 -12.55 19.26
CA LYS A 74 -2.80 -11.70 20.29
C LYS A 74 -1.32 -11.43 19.98
N LEU A 75 -1.04 -11.17 18.70
CA LEU A 75 0.27 -10.76 18.25
C LEU A 75 0.38 -9.26 18.51
N ASN A 76 1.23 -8.91 19.48
CA ASN A 76 1.52 -7.54 19.85
C ASN A 76 2.73 -7.03 19.05
#